data_AF-V5F166-F1
#
_entry.id   AF-V5F166-F1
#
_cell.length_a   1.000
_cell.length_b   1.000
_cell.length_c   1.000
_cell.angle_alpha   90.00
_cell.angle_beta   90.00
_cell.angle_gamma   90.00
#
_symmetry.space_group_name_H-M   'P 1'
#
loop_
_entity.id
_entity.type
_entity.pdbx_description
1 polymer ?
#
loop_
_entity_poly.entity_id
_entity_poly.type
_entity_poly.pdbx_seq_one_letter_code
_entity_poly.pdbx_strand_id
1 'polypeptide(L)'
;MSLNAQEQTKYEELTSLQASGTALKPAQKVELKKLKKKLDQQVASKSEASTSVNTFGKTSSSKESTSTVNPKAIRFVEAERQVLTRRAENLVANNAELVVERLGSIKKANETMLVRAAVLALADMSDEDLVEYMKQAQRNMIG
;
A
#
# COMPACT_ATOMS: atom_id res chain seq x y z
N MET A 1 5.01 -20.07 -24.63
CA MET A 1 4.75 -20.69 -25.96
C MET A 1 5.86 -20.25 -26.90
N SER A 2 6.54 -21.19 -27.54
CA SER A 2 7.58 -20.94 -28.56
C SER A 2 6.96 -20.31 -29.82
N LEU A 3 7.77 -19.59 -30.61
CA LEU A 3 7.33 -19.15 -31.94
C LEU A 3 7.09 -20.39 -32.80
N ASN A 4 5.97 -20.42 -33.51
CA ASN A 4 5.67 -21.52 -34.43
C ASN A 4 6.55 -21.41 -35.68
N ALA A 5 6.83 -22.51 -36.40
CA ALA A 5 7.74 -22.50 -37.55
C ALA A 5 7.33 -21.47 -38.64
N GLN A 6 6.02 -21.27 -38.82
CA GLN A 6 5.46 -20.27 -39.73
C GLN A 6 5.63 -18.81 -39.26
N GLU A 7 5.78 -18.57 -37.96
CA GLU A 7 6.03 -17.23 -37.41
C GLU A 7 7.50 -16.83 -37.53
N GLN A 8 8.41 -17.82 -37.51
CA GLN A 8 9.85 -17.60 -37.70
C GLN A 8 10.18 -17.23 -39.14
N THR A 9 9.65 -17.96 -40.12
CA THR A 9 9.85 -17.64 -41.55
C THR A 9 9.32 -16.25 -41.89
N LYS A 10 8.12 -15.90 -41.39
CA LYS A 10 7.55 -14.54 -41.56
C LYS A 10 8.40 -13.44 -40.92
N TYR A 11 9.05 -13.73 -39.80
CA TYR A 11 9.95 -12.77 -39.16
C TYR A 11 11.20 -12.52 -40.02
N GLU A 12 11.78 -13.57 -40.60
CA GLU A 12 12.94 -13.48 -41.51
C GLU A 12 12.60 -12.76 -42.83
N GLU A 13 11.42 -13.03 -43.39
CA GLU A 13 10.90 -12.32 -44.57
C GLU A 13 10.70 -10.82 -44.29
N LEU A 14 10.07 -10.46 -43.17
CA LEU A 14 9.81 -9.05 -42.84
C LEU A 14 11.08 -8.28 -42.46
N THR A 15 12.08 -8.95 -41.89
CA THR A 15 13.38 -8.33 -41.56
C THR A 15 14.27 -8.18 -42.80
N SER A 16 14.26 -9.15 -43.72
CA SER A 16 14.96 -9.03 -45.01
C SER A 16 14.34 -7.94 -45.89
N LEU A 17 13.00 -7.79 -45.90
CA LEU A 17 12.32 -6.67 -46.56
C LEU A 17 12.65 -5.30 -45.94
N GLN A 18 12.85 -5.25 -44.63
CA GLN A 18 13.31 -4.04 -43.94
C GLN A 18 14.76 -3.72 -44.31
N ALA A 19 15.62 -4.73 -44.42
CA ALA A 19 17.04 -4.60 -44.75
C ALA A 19 17.28 -4.22 -46.22
N SER A 20 16.40 -4.67 -47.13
CA SER A 20 16.43 -4.30 -48.56
C SER A 20 15.96 -2.87 -48.83
N GLY A 21 15.64 -2.08 -47.80
CA GLY A 21 15.28 -0.67 -47.92
C GLY A 21 13.84 -0.42 -48.40
N THR A 22 13.03 -1.47 -48.55
CA THR A 22 11.63 -1.32 -48.94
C THR A 22 10.77 -0.83 -47.77
N ALA A 23 9.93 0.20 -48.00
CA ALA A 23 9.07 0.75 -46.98
C ALA A 23 7.97 -0.26 -46.61
N LEU A 24 8.08 -0.87 -45.41
CA LEU A 24 7.08 -1.79 -44.87
C LEU A 24 5.70 -1.13 -44.77
N LYS A 25 4.65 -1.86 -45.18
CA LYS A 25 3.26 -1.43 -45.00
C LYS A 25 2.92 -1.32 -43.51
N PRO A 26 1.96 -0.47 -43.11
CA PRO A 26 1.58 -0.30 -41.70
C PRO A 26 1.22 -1.62 -40.99
N ALA A 27 0.50 -2.53 -41.67
CA ALA A 27 0.18 -3.86 -41.14
C ALA A 27 1.42 -4.70 -40.86
N GLN A 28 2.39 -4.72 -41.79
CA GLN A 28 3.64 -5.45 -41.67
C GLN A 28 4.52 -4.90 -40.53
N LYS A 29 4.52 -3.58 -40.30
CA LYS A 29 5.22 -2.95 -39.16
C LYS A 29 4.63 -3.39 -37.82
N VAL A 30 3.31 -3.52 -37.73
CA VAL A 30 2.63 -3.97 -36.50
C VAL A 30 2.93 -5.44 -36.24
N GLU A 31 2.92 -6.28 -37.27
CA GLU A 31 3.26 -7.71 -37.16
C GLU A 31 4.71 -7.91 -36.73
N LEU A 32 5.66 -7.17 -37.32
CA LEU A 32 7.06 -7.21 -36.93
C LEU A 32 7.24 -6.82 -35.45
N LYS A 33 6.57 -5.76 -34.98
CA LYS A 33 6.59 -5.37 -33.55
C LYS A 33 6.03 -6.45 -32.63
N LYS A 34 4.94 -7.11 -33.03
CA LYS A 34 4.34 -8.22 -32.25
C LYS A 34 5.28 -9.42 -32.17
N LEU A 35 5.90 -9.81 -33.29
CA LEU A 35 6.84 -10.92 -33.35
C LEU A 35 8.12 -10.63 -32.56
N LYS A 36 8.66 -9.41 -32.65
CA LYS A 36 9.79 -8.97 -31.79
C LYS A 36 9.45 -9.05 -30.31
N LYS A 37 8.30 -8.52 -29.90
CA LYS A 37 7.86 -8.58 -28.49
C LYS A 37 7.72 -10.02 -27.97
N LYS A 38 7.24 -10.96 -28.81
CA LYS A 38 7.19 -12.38 -28.45
C LYS A 38 8.59 -12.98 -28.29
N LEU A 39 9.56 -12.59 -29.13
CA LEU A 39 10.95 -13.04 -29.05
C LEU A 39 11.64 -12.50 -27.78
N ASP A 40 11.50 -11.19 -27.51
CA ASP A 40 12.09 -10.53 -26.35
C ASP A 40 11.54 -11.10 -25.03
N GLN A 41 10.24 -11.44 -25.01
CA GLN A 41 9.63 -12.14 -23.88
C GLN A 41 10.19 -13.55 -23.67
N GLN A 42 10.57 -14.27 -24.73
CA GLN A 42 11.22 -15.57 -24.61
C GLN A 42 12.64 -15.46 -24.06
N VAL A 43 13.41 -14.46 -24.52
CA VAL A 43 14.77 -14.18 -24.02
C VAL A 43 14.73 -13.73 -22.56
N ALA A 44 13.77 -12.88 -22.19
CA ALA A 44 13.55 -12.42 -20.81
C ALA A 44 13.02 -13.51 -19.87
N SER A 45 12.42 -14.59 -20.40
CA SER A 45 11.99 -15.74 -19.57
C SER A 45 13.09 -16.79 -19.33
N LYS A 46 14.26 -16.66 -19.99
CA LYS A 46 15.44 -17.52 -19.76
C LYS A 46 16.56 -16.84 -18.97
N SER A 47 16.53 -15.51 -18.83
CA SER A 47 17.38 -14.79 -17.89
C SER A 47 16.51 -14.42 -16.69
N GLU A 48 17.01 -14.71 -15.49
CA GLU A 48 16.32 -14.37 -14.24
C GLU A 48 15.78 -12.94 -14.28
N ALA A 49 14.57 -12.77 -13.77
CA ALA A 49 13.82 -11.52 -13.74
C ALA A 49 14.58 -10.42 -13.00
N SER A 50 15.51 -9.76 -13.69
CA SER A 50 16.05 -8.46 -13.30
C SER A 50 14.98 -7.43 -13.64
N THR A 51 14.04 -7.28 -12.71
CA THR A 51 13.16 -6.12 -12.66
C THR A 51 14.05 -4.90 -12.70
N SER A 52 13.92 -4.07 -13.74
CA SER A 52 14.61 -2.79 -13.81
C SER A 52 14.15 -1.95 -12.62
N VAL A 53 15.02 -1.90 -11.62
CA VAL A 53 14.82 -1.13 -10.40
C VAL A 53 14.85 0.33 -10.80
N ASN A 54 13.68 0.97 -10.87
CA ASN A 54 13.59 2.42 -10.81
C ASN A 54 14.20 2.86 -9.47
N THR A 55 15.38 3.45 -9.53
CA THR A 55 16.24 3.86 -8.41
C THR A 55 15.82 5.17 -7.74
N PHE A 56 14.73 5.79 -8.19
CA PHE A 56 14.07 6.87 -7.45
C PHE A 56 13.07 6.26 -6.45
N GLY A 57 13.44 6.24 -5.15
CA GLY A 57 12.47 6.08 -4.06
C GLY A 57 12.66 4.91 -3.09
N LYS A 58 13.68 4.05 -3.26
CA LYS A 58 14.01 3.04 -2.24
C LYS A 58 15.25 3.48 -1.47
N THR A 59 15.05 4.19 -0.36
CA THR A 59 16.08 4.17 0.69
C THR A 59 16.19 2.74 1.18
N SER A 60 17.40 2.23 1.35
CA SER A 60 17.71 0.87 1.81
C SER A 60 17.15 0.52 3.20
N SER A 61 16.46 1.47 3.85
CA SER A 61 15.68 1.33 5.08
C SER A 61 14.16 1.17 4.87
N SER A 62 13.62 1.28 3.65
CA SER A 62 12.18 1.33 3.39
C SER A 62 11.54 -0.07 3.31
N LYS A 63 11.50 -0.80 4.43
CA LYS A 63 10.68 -2.03 4.55
C LYS A 63 9.18 -1.76 4.57
N GLU A 64 8.78 -0.51 4.69
CA GLU A 64 7.37 -0.12 4.77
C GLU A 64 7.06 0.88 3.65
N SER A 65 6.81 0.33 2.46
CA SER A 65 6.13 1.08 1.42
C SER A 65 4.78 1.53 1.97
N THR A 66 4.43 2.81 1.83
CA THR A 66 3.10 3.33 2.21
C THR A 66 1.97 2.62 1.45
N SER A 67 2.28 1.91 0.37
CA SER A 67 1.36 1.04 -0.37
C SER A 67 0.98 -0.27 0.35
N THR A 68 1.64 -0.62 1.45
CA THR A 68 1.44 -1.90 2.17
C THR A 68 0.64 -1.73 3.46
N VAL A 69 0.36 -0.50 3.88
CA VAL A 69 -0.44 -0.23 5.09
C VAL A 69 -1.92 -0.14 4.70
N ASN A 70 -2.69 -1.17 5.01
CA ASN A 70 -4.15 -1.19 4.84
C ASN A 70 -4.83 -0.98 6.20
N PRO A 71 -5.09 0.28 6.63
CA PRO A 71 -5.68 0.53 7.93
C PRO A 71 -7.11 -0.03 7.99
N LYS A 72 -7.43 -0.75 9.07
CA LYS A 72 -8.81 -1.19 9.33
C LYS A 72 -9.64 0.01 9.77
N ALA A 73 -10.75 0.26 9.08
CA ALA A 73 -11.69 1.29 9.49
C ALA A 73 -12.45 0.83 10.75
N ILE A 74 -12.39 1.64 11.80
CA ILE A 74 -13.15 1.45 13.04
C ILE A 74 -14.34 2.43 13.01
N ARG A 75 -15.53 1.93 13.27
CA ARG A 75 -16.75 2.75 13.38
C ARG A 75 -17.01 3.02 14.86
N PHE A 76 -17.24 4.28 15.18
CA PHE A 76 -17.58 4.73 16.52
C PHE A 76 -19.04 5.19 16.56
N VAL A 77 -19.72 4.85 17.64
CA VAL A 77 -21.04 5.41 17.98
C VAL A 77 -20.86 6.85 18.46
N GLU A 78 -21.90 7.67 18.34
CA GLU A 78 -21.86 9.09 18.75
C GLU A 78 -21.48 9.27 20.23
N ALA A 79 -21.97 8.41 21.11
CA ALA A 79 -21.61 8.44 22.52
C ALA A 79 -20.10 8.23 22.74
N GLU A 80 -19.47 7.33 21.99
CA GLU A 80 -18.03 7.06 22.08
C GLU A 80 -17.21 8.25 21.57
N ARG A 81 -17.67 8.88 20.48
CA ARG A 81 -17.05 10.12 19.97
C ARG A 81 -17.06 11.21 21.03
N GLN A 82 -18.21 11.44 21.67
CA GLN A 82 -18.31 12.44 22.73
C GLN A 82 -17.39 12.13 23.92
N VAL A 83 -17.23 10.86 24.30
CA VAL A 83 -16.27 10.46 25.35
C VAL A 83 -14.84 10.80 24.94
N LEU A 84 -14.44 10.51 23.69
CA LEU A 84 -13.12 10.83 23.17
C LEU A 84 -12.87 12.34 23.13
N THR A 85 -13.81 13.12 22.61
CA THR A 85 -13.72 14.59 22.55
C THR A 85 -13.59 15.18 23.96
N ARG A 86 -14.51 14.83 24.87
CA ARG A 86 -14.48 15.31 26.27
C ARG A 86 -13.19 14.92 26.96
N ARG A 87 -12.67 13.70 26.73
CA ARG A 87 -11.42 13.27 27.36
C ARG A 87 -10.22 14.05 26.83
N ALA A 88 -10.18 14.35 25.53
CA ALA A 88 -9.14 15.18 24.92
C ALA A 88 -9.19 16.61 25.49
N GLU A 89 -10.37 17.22 25.53
CA GLU A 89 -10.57 18.56 26.11
C GLU A 89 -10.16 18.60 27.58
N ASN A 90 -10.59 17.61 28.38
CA ASN A 90 -10.22 17.52 29.79
C ASN A 90 -8.72 17.31 30.00
N LEU A 91 -8.05 16.55 29.11
CA LEU A 91 -6.61 16.36 29.19
C LEU A 91 -5.87 17.69 28.95
N VAL A 92 -6.31 18.46 27.97
CA VAL A 92 -5.74 19.78 27.68
C VAL A 92 -6.08 20.79 28.79
N ALA A 93 -7.31 20.83 29.27
CA ALA A 93 -7.74 21.79 30.29
C ALA A 93 -7.05 21.57 31.63
N ASN A 94 -6.87 20.31 32.05
CA ASN A 94 -6.34 19.99 33.38
C ASN A 94 -4.82 19.75 33.37
N ASN A 95 -4.24 19.30 32.25
CA ASN A 95 -2.84 18.84 32.20
C ASN A 95 -2.10 19.36 30.95
N ALA A 96 -2.37 20.61 30.53
CA ALA A 96 -1.72 21.22 29.36
C ALA A 96 -0.17 21.14 29.44
N GLU A 97 0.39 21.39 30.62
CA GLU A 97 1.84 21.40 30.83
C GLU A 97 2.47 20.02 30.58
N LEU A 98 1.90 18.96 31.16
CA LEU A 98 2.32 17.57 30.94
C LEU A 98 2.25 17.19 29.45
N VAL A 99 1.18 17.62 28.76
CA VAL A 99 0.99 17.35 27.34
C VAL A 99 2.07 18.04 26.51
N VAL A 100 2.40 19.30 26.81
CA VAL A 100 3.46 20.03 26.11
C VAL A 100 4.83 19.42 26.40
N GLU A 101 5.12 19.08 27.65
CA GLU A 101 6.40 18.48 28.03
C GLU A 101 6.62 17.13 27.36
N ARG A 102 5.62 16.24 27.38
CA ARG A 102 5.77 14.85 26.89
C ARG A 102 5.47 14.68 25.41
N LEU A 103 4.48 15.40 24.87
CA LEU A 103 4.05 15.28 23.46
C LEU A 103 4.55 16.43 22.58
N GLY A 104 5.17 17.46 23.16
CA GLY A 104 5.70 18.63 22.45
C GLY A 104 4.65 19.64 22.00
N SER A 105 3.36 19.29 22.01
CA SER A 105 2.29 20.20 21.61
C SER A 105 0.92 19.75 22.09
N ILE A 106 0.10 20.71 22.51
CA ILE A 106 -1.31 20.49 22.87
C ILE A 106 -2.10 19.85 21.72
N LYS A 107 -1.78 20.19 20.46
CA LYS A 107 -2.48 19.65 19.27
C LYS A 107 -2.31 18.14 19.10
N LYS A 108 -1.32 17.53 19.77
CA LYS A 108 -1.08 16.09 19.76
C LYS A 108 -2.04 15.35 20.70
N ALA A 109 -2.66 16.02 21.67
CA ALA A 109 -3.73 15.45 22.49
C ALA A 109 -5.07 15.48 21.73
N ASN A 110 -5.21 14.61 20.74
CA ASN A 110 -6.42 14.48 19.92
C ASN A 110 -7.00 13.06 19.97
N GLU A 111 -8.22 12.89 19.46
CA GLU A 111 -8.94 11.61 19.50
C GLU A 111 -8.16 10.45 18.88
N THR A 112 -7.44 10.69 17.78
CA THR A 112 -6.63 9.65 17.12
C THR A 112 -5.51 9.16 18.02
N MET A 113 -4.84 10.07 18.73
CA MET A 113 -3.79 9.72 19.69
C MET A 113 -4.36 9.04 20.93
N LEU A 114 -5.55 9.42 21.39
CA LEU A 114 -6.23 8.73 22.48
C LEU A 114 -6.55 7.28 22.11
N VAL A 115 -7.07 7.03 20.90
CA VAL A 115 -7.32 5.65 20.43
C VAL A 115 -6.03 4.86 20.34
N ARG A 116 -4.94 5.45 19.82
CA ARG A 116 -3.63 4.79 19.77
C ARG A 116 -3.08 4.49 21.16
N ALA A 117 -3.24 5.41 22.10
CA ALA A 117 -2.84 5.23 23.50
C ALA A 117 -3.66 4.12 24.18
N ALA A 118 -4.97 4.05 23.92
CA ALA A 118 -5.82 2.97 24.41
C ALA A 118 -5.36 1.60 23.90
N VAL A 119 -5.00 1.49 22.62
CA VAL A 119 -4.45 0.24 22.05
C VAL A 119 -3.15 -0.18 22.75
N LEU A 120 -2.28 0.78 23.10
CA LEU A 120 -1.07 0.47 23.87
C LEU A 120 -1.41 0.03 25.29
N ALA A 121 -2.39 0.66 25.94
CA ALA A 121 -2.83 0.29 27.28
C ALA A 121 -3.44 -1.12 27.34
N LEU A 122 -3.98 -1.65 26.24
CA LEU A 122 -4.46 -3.03 26.18
C LEU A 122 -3.35 -4.06 26.41
N ALA A 123 -2.10 -3.73 26.14
CA ALA A 123 -0.97 -4.64 26.36
C ALA A 123 -0.70 -4.90 27.85
N ASP A 124 -1.04 -3.93 28.71
CA ASP A 124 -0.78 -3.97 30.15
C ASP A 124 -2.05 -4.29 30.97
N MET A 125 -3.20 -4.50 30.30
CA MET A 125 -4.50 -4.73 30.93
C MET A 125 -4.69 -6.22 31.26
N SER A 126 -5.34 -6.53 32.37
CA SER A 126 -5.72 -7.91 32.69
C SER A 126 -6.84 -8.42 31.76
N ASP A 127 -6.87 -9.73 31.51
CA ASP A 127 -7.92 -10.33 30.68
C ASP A 127 -9.32 -10.14 31.29
N GLU A 128 -9.42 -10.10 32.62
CA GLU A 128 -10.68 -9.86 33.34
C GLU A 128 -11.21 -8.45 33.05
N ASP A 129 -10.37 -7.43 33.25
CA ASP A 129 -10.73 -6.03 32.97
C ASP A 129 -11.09 -5.85 31.49
N LEU A 130 -10.33 -6.48 30.59
CA LEU A 130 -10.57 -6.41 29.16
C LEU A 130 -11.97 -6.93 28.79
N VAL A 131 -12.35 -8.09 29.35
CA VAL A 131 -13.67 -8.68 29.11
C VAL A 131 -14.78 -7.78 29.66
N GLU A 132 -14.58 -7.15 30.82
CA GLU A 132 -15.55 -6.20 31.37
C GLU A 132 -15.74 -4.98 30.46
N TYR A 133 -14.66 -4.37 29.97
CA TYR A 133 -14.75 -3.26 29.04
C TYR A 133 -15.39 -3.66 27.71
N MET A 134 -15.11 -4.86 27.19
CA MET A 134 -15.78 -5.38 25.99
C MET A 134 -17.28 -5.53 26.20
N LYS A 135 -17.71 -6.04 27.36
CA LYS A 135 -19.12 -6.15 27.73
C LYS A 135 -19.79 -4.78 27.81
N GLN A 136 -19.10 -3.79 28.36
CA GLN A 136 -19.62 -2.42 28.44
C GLN A 136 -19.73 -1.79 27.05
N ALA A 137 -18.72 -1.96 26.19
CA ALA A 137 -18.75 -1.50 24.80
C ALA A 137 -19.93 -2.12 24.03
N GLN A 138 -20.15 -3.43 24.16
CA GLN A 138 -21.27 -4.11 23.52
C GLN A 138 -22.62 -3.54 23.96
N ARG A 139 -22.79 -3.25 25.26
CA ARG A 139 -24.02 -2.61 25.78
C ARG A 139 -24.25 -1.24 25.17
N ASN A 140 -23.20 -0.43 25.05
CA ASN A 140 -23.28 0.91 24.47
C ASN A 140 -23.57 0.90 22.96
N MET A 141 -23.30 -0.21 22.26
CA MET A 141 -23.63 -0.37 20.83
C MET A 141 -25.08 -0.79 20.58
N ILE A 142 -25.76 -1.39 21.57
CA ILE A 142 -27.13 -1.91 21.46
C ILE A 142 -28.15 -0.95 22.09
N GLY A 143 -27.69 -0.08 22.99
CA GLY A 143 -28.51 0.90 23.71
C GLY A 143 -29.02 2.05 22.87
#